data_AF-A0A970C967-F1
#
_entry.id   AF-A0A970C967-F1
#
_cell.length_a   1.000
_cell.length_b   1.000
_cell.length_c   1.000
_cell.angle_alpha   90.00
_cell.angle_beta   90.00
_cell.angle_gamma   90.00
#
_symmetry.space_group_name_H-M   'P 1'
#
loop_
_entity.id
_entity.type
_entity.pdbx_description
1 polymer ?
#
loop_
_entity_poly.entity_id
_entity_poly.type
_entity_poly.pdbx_seq_one_letter_code
_entity_poly.pdbx_strand_id
1 'polypeptide(L)'
;MRIHYNLSGAARKALVAAISEELNLPAHYRGAPTFAYEVGGYQIDKAGTLEGADNRGLIADLLGLHDFKAEQEEYDTMPLAEIMVPDDLAIPETAALGGKVSPYHDEQEPPAYAQPEGNDLAIEVPLTGFTPDKLDNLAKLVKAKETLLRTALRAGDLPIQQTTETLRFPWFTLEGNAQDNSDKVKAYTLLVEKLCAAAMQQKRVTAKEKPVENEKFAFRVFLIRLGFVGDEYRVARKILLTNLPGNSAYKNGSPSKEVDVNE
;
A
#
# COMPACT_ATOMS: atom_id res chain seq x y z
N MET A 1 8.81 3.99 26.97
CA MET A 1 8.08 3.34 28.07
C MET A 1 9.01 2.71 29.09
N ARG A 2 8.52 2.68 30.33
CA ARG A 2 9.12 2.03 31.49
C ARG A 2 8.04 1.25 32.25
N ILE A 3 8.10 -0.06 32.23
CA ILE A 3 7.08 -0.96 32.79
C ILE A 3 7.69 -1.80 33.91
N HIS A 4 7.07 -1.82 35.08
CA HIS A 4 7.59 -2.48 36.28
C HIS A 4 6.82 -3.77 36.55
N TYR A 5 7.51 -4.91 36.51
CA TYR A 5 6.91 -6.22 36.80
C TYR A 5 7.31 -6.79 38.18
N ASN A 6 8.30 -6.19 38.85
CA ASN A 6 8.80 -6.61 40.17
C ASN A 6 9.20 -8.10 40.24
N LEU A 7 9.88 -8.58 39.18
CA LEU A 7 10.31 -9.98 39.05
C LEU A 7 11.81 -10.12 39.26
N SER A 8 12.22 -11.17 39.96
CA SER A 8 13.65 -11.48 40.18
C SER A 8 13.98 -12.95 39.87
N GLY A 9 15.28 -13.23 39.70
CA GLY A 9 15.77 -14.60 39.55
C GLY A 9 15.19 -15.36 38.36
N ALA A 10 14.50 -16.47 38.61
CA ALA A 10 13.91 -17.33 37.59
C ALA A 10 12.73 -16.67 36.86
N ALA A 11 11.87 -15.95 37.57
CA ALA A 11 10.72 -15.25 36.98
C ALA A 11 11.16 -14.15 36.01
N ARG A 12 12.27 -13.46 36.33
CA ARG A 12 12.89 -12.49 35.41
C ARG A 12 13.38 -13.13 34.12
N LYS A 13 13.96 -14.34 34.18
CA LYS A 13 14.38 -15.07 32.97
C LYS A 13 13.20 -15.51 32.12
N ALA A 14 12.08 -15.87 32.75
CA ALA A 14 10.84 -16.18 32.05
C ALA A 14 10.29 -14.94 31.33
N LEU A 15 10.29 -13.76 31.97
CA LEU A 15 9.91 -12.50 31.32
C LEU A 15 10.78 -12.19 30.09
N VAL A 16 12.10 -12.37 30.21
CA VAL A 16 13.04 -12.16 29.10
C VAL A 16 12.78 -13.15 27.96
N ALA A 17 12.45 -14.40 28.28
CA ALA A 17 12.10 -15.42 27.29
C ALA A 17 10.79 -15.07 26.55
N ALA A 18 9.75 -14.64 27.28
CA ALA A 18 8.50 -14.19 26.70
C ALA A 18 8.71 -13.00 25.75
N ILE A 19 9.48 -11.99 26.18
CA ILE A 19 9.81 -10.84 25.32
C ILE A 19 10.62 -11.26 24.08
N SER A 20 11.53 -12.22 24.23
CA SER A 20 12.30 -12.80 23.13
C SER A 20 11.42 -13.52 22.10
N GLU A 21 10.40 -14.22 22.58
CA GLU A 21 9.40 -14.92 21.76
C GLU A 21 8.47 -13.94 21.03
N GLU A 22 7.88 -12.97 21.75
CA GLU A 22 6.99 -11.96 21.18
C GLU A 22 7.69 -11.09 20.11
N LEU A 23 8.96 -10.74 20.36
CA LEU A 23 9.74 -9.95 19.40
C LEU A 23 10.43 -10.81 18.35
N ASN A 24 10.41 -12.15 18.49
CA ASN A 24 11.17 -13.10 17.68
C ASN A 24 12.65 -12.71 17.52
N LEU A 25 13.27 -12.25 18.62
CA LEU A 25 14.64 -11.74 18.67
C LEU A 25 15.40 -12.37 19.85
N PRO A 26 16.70 -12.68 19.70
CA PRO A 26 17.47 -13.32 20.76
C PRO A 26 17.74 -12.37 21.93
N ALA A 27 17.69 -12.90 23.15
CA ALA A 27 18.06 -12.18 24.36
C ALA A 27 19.57 -12.19 24.62
N HIS A 28 20.15 -11.03 24.92
CA HIS A 28 21.56 -10.87 25.26
C HIS A 28 21.75 -10.40 26.71
N TYR A 29 22.60 -11.07 27.49
CA TYR A 29 22.89 -10.69 28.87
C TYR A 29 24.12 -9.78 28.95
N ARG A 30 23.94 -8.56 29.50
CA ARG A 30 24.97 -7.50 29.49
C ARG A 30 26.04 -7.61 30.58
N GLY A 31 25.93 -8.55 31.51
CA GLY A 31 26.93 -8.74 32.58
C GLY A 31 27.02 -7.57 33.57
N ALA A 32 28.07 -7.55 34.40
CA ALA A 32 28.29 -6.47 35.37
C ALA A 32 28.68 -5.15 34.67
N PRO A 33 28.30 -3.97 35.20
CA PRO A 33 27.65 -3.72 36.49
C PRO A 33 26.11 -3.72 36.44
N THR A 34 25.50 -3.71 35.25
CA THR A 34 24.04 -3.52 35.10
C THR A 34 23.25 -4.82 35.29
N PHE A 35 23.85 -5.96 34.98
CA PHE A 35 23.21 -7.29 34.98
C PHE A 35 21.90 -7.32 34.19
N ALA A 36 21.75 -6.45 33.18
CA ALA A 36 20.54 -6.28 32.37
C ALA A 36 20.47 -7.31 31.23
N TYR A 37 19.26 -7.64 30.79
CA TYR A 37 19.03 -8.33 29.52
C TYR A 37 18.62 -7.31 28.45
N GLU A 38 19.02 -7.56 27.22
CA GLU A 38 18.64 -6.76 26.06
C GLU A 38 17.98 -7.65 25.01
N VAL A 39 16.80 -7.25 24.54
CA VAL A 39 16.02 -7.93 23.50
C VAL A 39 15.44 -6.86 22.58
N GLY A 40 15.85 -6.83 21.31
CA GLY A 40 15.22 -5.95 20.30
C GLY A 40 15.16 -4.46 20.65
N GLY A 41 16.15 -3.94 21.39
CA GLY A 41 16.18 -2.54 21.85
C GLY A 41 15.46 -2.27 23.18
N TYR A 42 14.85 -3.30 23.79
CA TYR A 42 14.31 -3.25 25.14
C TYR A 42 15.34 -3.76 26.15
N GLN A 43 15.44 -3.10 27.30
CA GLN A 43 16.30 -3.50 28.41
C GLN A 43 15.47 -3.94 29.61
N ILE A 44 15.83 -5.09 30.18
CA ILE A 44 15.22 -5.64 31.39
C ILE A 44 16.23 -5.59 32.51
N ASP A 45 15.99 -4.76 33.53
CA ASP A 45 16.88 -4.60 34.68
C ASP A 45 16.77 -5.75 35.70
N LYS A 46 17.57 -5.73 36.77
CA LYS A 46 17.58 -6.76 37.83
C LYS A 46 16.27 -6.84 38.64
N ALA A 47 15.50 -5.76 38.70
CA ALA A 47 14.22 -5.67 39.40
C ALA A 47 13.04 -6.11 38.52
N GLY A 48 13.27 -6.41 37.24
CA GLY A 48 12.22 -6.78 36.29
C GLY A 48 11.52 -5.55 35.70
N THR A 49 12.20 -4.41 35.64
CA THR A 49 11.75 -3.23 34.91
C THR A 49 12.13 -3.38 33.43
N LEU A 50 11.14 -3.25 32.55
CA LEU A 50 11.28 -3.21 31.11
C LEU A 50 11.35 -1.75 30.63
N GLU A 51 12.44 -1.37 29.97
CA GLU A 51 12.63 -0.04 29.39
C GLU A 51 12.84 -0.15 27.88
N GLY A 52 12.20 0.72 27.10
CA GLY A 52 12.35 0.76 25.64
C GLY A 52 11.33 1.68 24.96
N ALA A 53 11.21 1.60 23.64
CA ALA A 53 10.21 2.38 22.90
C ALA A 53 8.78 1.99 23.31
N ASP A 54 7.82 2.91 23.25
CA ASP A 54 6.42 2.63 23.60
C ASP A 54 5.82 1.53 22.70
N ASN A 55 5.36 0.44 23.31
CA ASN A 55 4.73 -0.69 22.62
C ASN A 55 3.68 -1.33 23.52
N ARG A 56 2.45 -0.81 23.46
CA ARG A 56 1.31 -1.31 24.24
C ARG A 56 0.86 -2.72 23.84
N GLY A 57 1.10 -3.11 22.58
CA GLY A 57 0.82 -4.46 22.10
C GLY A 57 1.64 -5.50 22.85
N LEU A 58 2.96 -5.29 22.93
CA LEU A 58 3.86 -6.15 23.69
C LEU A 58 3.42 -6.33 25.15
N ILE A 59 2.98 -5.26 25.82
CA ILE A 59 2.52 -5.36 27.22
C ILE A 59 1.21 -6.14 27.32
N ALA A 60 0.28 -5.94 26.38
CA ALA A 60 -0.96 -6.70 26.31
C ALA A 60 -0.70 -8.20 26.06
N ASP A 61 0.24 -8.54 25.17
CA ASP A 61 0.62 -9.91 24.86
C ASP A 61 1.34 -10.59 26.04
N LEU A 62 2.22 -9.86 26.73
CA LEU A 62 2.86 -10.34 27.96
C LEU A 62 1.83 -10.64 29.05
N LEU A 63 0.76 -9.84 29.17
CA LEU A 63 -0.33 -10.10 30.11
C LEU A 63 -1.23 -11.26 29.64
N GLY A 64 -1.61 -11.27 28.36
CA GLY A 64 -2.64 -12.18 27.83
C GLY A 64 -2.13 -13.57 27.47
N LEU A 65 -0.89 -13.69 27.00
CA LEU A 65 -0.30 -14.95 26.55
C LEU A 65 0.67 -15.56 27.56
N HIS A 66 1.31 -14.71 28.39
CA HIS A 66 2.37 -15.12 29.31
C HIS A 66 2.04 -14.84 30.78
N ASP A 67 0.83 -14.37 31.09
CA ASP A 67 0.34 -14.07 32.45
C ASP A 67 1.23 -13.07 33.24
N PHE A 68 2.01 -12.22 32.56
CA PHE A 68 2.82 -11.19 33.21
C PHE A 68 2.01 -9.91 33.44
N LYS A 69 1.62 -9.67 34.69
CA LYS A 69 0.94 -8.45 35.11
C LYS A 69 1.94 -7.37 35.53
N ALA A 70 1.88 -6.21 34.87
CA ALA A 70 2.63 -5.03 35.28
C ALA A 70 2.05 -4.44 36.57
N GLU A 71 2.94 -4.03 37.49
CA GLU A 71 2.57 -3.26 38.68
C GLU A 71 2.43 -1.77 38.37
N GLN A 72 3.28 -1.26 37.48
CA GLN A 72 3.26 0.13 37.04
C GLN A 72 3.61 0.22 35.56
N GLU A 73 2.87 1.06 34.83
CA GLU A 73 3.09 1.32 33.41
C GLU A 73 3.30 2.81 33.18
N GLU A 74 4.50 3.19 32.73
CA GLU A 74 4.83 4.56 32.35
C GLU A 74 5.14 4.58 30.85
N TYR A 75 4.41 5.39 30.10
CA TYR A 75 4.59 5.56 28.65
C TYR A 75 5.10 6.97 28.37
N ASP A 76 6.01 7.09 27.41
CA ASP A 76 6.59 8.39 27.04
C ASP A 76 5.58 9.24 26.26
N THR A 77 4.60 8.59 25.61
CA THR A 77 3.48 9.23 24.93
C THR A 77 2.31 9.49 25.89
N MET A 78 1.88 10.76 25.98
CA MET A 78 0.67 11.13 26.72
C MET A 78 -0.55 10.34 26.20
N PRO A 79 -1.47 9.89 27.09
CA PRO A 79 -2.69 9.25 26.65
C PRO A 79 -3.51 10.21 25.78
N LEU A 80 -4.02 9.71 24.65
CA LEU A 80 -5.06 10.40 23.90
C LEU A 80 -6.22 10.64 24.88
N ALA A 81 -6.55 11.91 25.13
CA ALA A 81 -7.44 12.33 26.21
C ALA A 81 -8.68 11.42 26.37
N GLU A 82 -8.90 10.93 27.59
CA GLU A 82 -10.17 10.33 28.01
C GLU A 82 -11.29 11.32 27.71
N ILE A 83 -12.14 10.99 26.73
CA ILE A 83 -13.34 11.77 26.45
C ILE A 83 -14.25 11.61 27.68
N MET A 84 -14.37 12.66 28.49
CA MET A 84 -15.36 12.74 29.57
C MET A 84 -16.75 12.58 28.96
N VAL A 85 -17.41 11.45 29.23
CA VAL A 85 -18.80 11.20 28.84
C VAL A 85 -19.69 12.01 29.80
N PRO A 86 -20.59 12.90 29.33
CA PRO A 86 -21.47 13.67 30.21
C PRO A 86 -22.52 12.76 30.89
N ASP A 87 -22.86 13.07 32.15
CA ASP A 87 -23.76 12.30 33.03
C ASP A 87 -25.23 12.17 32.56
N ASP A 88 -25.64 12.83 31.48
CA ASP A 88 -27.06 12.95 31.10
C ASP A 88 -27.56 11.93 30.04
N LEU A 89 -26.85 10.82 29.84
CA LEU A 89 -27.33 9.74 28.95
C LEU A 89 -28.32 8.81 29.68
N ALA A 90 -29.61 9.12 29.56
CA ALA A 90 -30.69 8.23 30.02
C ALA A 90 -30.85 7.02 29.06
N ILE A 91 -30.55 5.81 29.55
CA ILE A 91 -30.78 4.54 28.83
C ILE A 91 -32.22 4.07 29.13
N PRO A 92 -33.12 3.93 28.15
CA PRO A 92 -34.48 3.44 28.40
C PRO A 92 -34.55 1.96 28.82
N GLU A 93 -35.52 1.67 29.70
CA GLU A 93 -35.68 0.52 30.59
C GLU A 93 -36.08 -0.83 29.91
N THR A 94 -35.78 -1.05 28.63
CA THR A 94 -36.08 -2.33 27.95
C THR A 94 -34.92 -3.33 27.97
N ALA A 95 -33.96 -3.16 28.88
CA ALA A 95 -32.74 -3.96 28.99
C ALA A 95 -32.77 -5.04 30.11
N ALA A 96 -33.94 -5.58 30.46
CA ALA A 96 -34.08 -6.57 31.55
C ALA A 96 -34.13 -8.06 31.11
N LEU A 97 -33.99 -8.38 29.83
CA LEU A 97 -33.91 -9.77 29.34
C LEU A 97 -32.79 -9.95 28.30
N GLY A 98 -31.54 -9.88 28.76
CA GLY A 98 -30.39 -10.55 28.13
C GLY A 98 -30.03 -10.22 26.68
N GLY A 99 -30.68 -9.25 26.04
CA GLY A 99 -30.30 -8.73 24.72
C GLY A 99 -29.18 -7.70 24.88
N LYS A 100 -28.00 -8.01 24.37
CA LYS A 100 -26.95 -7.01 24.18
C LYS A 100 -27.47 -5.96 23.19
N VAL A 101 -27.88 -4.80 23.67
CA VAL A 101 -28.09 -3.62 22.81
C VAL A 101 -26.88 -2.73 23.03
N SER A 102 -25.84 -2.97 22.24
CA SER A 102 -24.76 -2.00 22.04
C SER A 102 -25.38 -0.75 21.40
N PRO A 103 -25.09 0.47 21.87
CA PRO A 103 -25.52 1.70 21.20
C PRO A 103 -24.85 1.87 19.83
N TYR A 104 -23.80 1.10 19.57
CA TYR A 104 -23.22 0.92 18.25
C TYR A 104 -24.00 -0.17 17.54
N HIS A 105 -24.48 0.15 16.32
CA HIS A 105 -24.98 -0.88 15.42
C HIS A 105 -23.77 -1.71 14.96
N ASP A 106 -23.39 -2.71 15.77
CA ASP A 106 -22.29 -3.64 15.51
C ASP A 106 -22.56 -4.54 14.27
N GLU A 107 -23.69 -4.35 13.59
CA GLU A 107 -24.04 -4.99 12.31
C GLU A 107 -23.67 -4.15 11.08
N GLN A 108 -23.04 -2.98 11.24
CA GLN A 108 -22.17 -2.53 10.15
C GLN A 108 -20.93 -3.41 10.19
N GLU A 109 -20.99 -4.49 9.41
CA GLU A 109 -19.83 -5.25 8.95
C GLU A 109 -18.70 -4.23 8.77
N PRO A 110 -17.61 -4.32 9.58
CA PRO A 110 -16.52 -3.35 9.48
C PRO A 110 -16.19 -3.26 7.98
N PRO A 111 -16.04 -2.05 7.39
CA PRO A 111 -15.77 -1.95 5.97
C PRO A 111 -14.62 -2.90 5.74
N ALA A 112 -14.88 -3.96 4.95
CA ALA A 112 -13.93 -5.04 4.77
C ALA A 112 -12.59 -4.34 4.60
N TYR A 113 -11.63 -4.58 5.51
CA TYR A 113 -10.28 -4.06 5.32
C TYR A 113 -9.96 -4.51 3.92
N ALA A 114 -10.01 -3.59 2.96
CA ALA A 114 -9.80 -3.94 1.58
C ALA A 114 -8.42 -4.57 1.63
N GLN A 115 -8.36 -5.89 1.44
CA GLN A 115 -7.09 -6.52 1.18
C GLN A 115 -6.49 -5.64 0.09
N PRO A 116 -5.26 -5.10 0.25
CA PRO A 116 -4.73 -4.14 -0.70
C PRO A 116 -4.86 -4.77 -2.07
N GLU A 117 -5.83 -4.30 -2.85
CA GLU A 117 -6.24 -4.90 -4.11
C GLU A 117 -5.07 -4.65 -5.06
N GLY A 118 -4.15 -5.61 -5.13
CA GLY A 118 -3.19 -5.82 -6.21
C GLY A 118 -2.21 -4.71 -6.58
N ASN A 119 -2.16 -3.58 -5.88
CA ASN A 119 -1.35 -2.43 -6.28
C ASN A 119 -0.22 -2.16 -5.27
N ASP A 120 0.96 -2.73 -5.53
CA ASP A 120 2.17 -2.56 -4.69
C ASP A 120 2.80 -1.17 -4.83
N LEU A 121 2.51 -0.45 -5.92
CA LEU A 121 3.13 0.82 -6.26
C LEU A 121 2.08 1.87 -6.65
N ALA A 122 2.14 3.02 -5.96
CA ALA A 122 1.39 4.22 -6.31
C ALA A 122 2.36 5.33 -6.72
N ILE A 123 2.11 5.95 -7.88
CA ILE A 123 2.90 7.08 -8.38
C ILE A 123 2.17 8.37 -8.06
N GLU A 124 2.87 9.36 -7.52
CA GLU A 124 2.31 10.66 -7.19
C GLU A 124 2.92 11.77 -8.04
N VAL A 125 2.08 12.64 -8.56
CA VAL A 125 2.47 13.80 -9.36
C VAL A 125 1.91 15.07 -8.71
N PRO A 126 2.72 16.11 -8.46
CA PRO A 126 2.22 17.38 -7.95
C PRO A 126 1.13 17.98 -8.85
N LEU A 127 0.12 18.59 -8.24
CA LEU A 127 -0.93 19.32 -8.94
C LEU A 127 -0.44 20.64 -9.56
N THR A 128 0.83 21.00 -9.34
CA THR A 128 1.45 22.23 -9.85
C THR A 128 1.29 22.34 -11.37
N GLY A 129 0.46 23.29 -11.82
CA GLY A 129 0.20 23.55 -13.24
C GLY A 129 -1.06 22.88 -13.81
N PHE A 130 -1.78 22.08 -13.03
CA PHE A 130 -3.08 21.53 -13.43
C PHE A 130 -4.20 22.54 -13.18
N THR A 131 -4.89 22.94 -14.24
CA THR A 131 -6.22 23.57 -14.11
C THR A 131 -7.30 22.48 -14.07
N PRO A 132 -8.49 22.74 -13.51
CA PRO A 132 -9.58 21.75 -13.45
C PRO A 132 -9.95 21.18 -14.83
N ASP A 133 -9.89 22.00 -15.89
CA ASP A 133 -10.12 21.53 -17.27
C ASP A 133 -9.06 20.52 -17.74
N LYS A 134 -7.82 20.65 -17.28
CA LYS A 134 -6.72 19.73 -17.61
C LYS A 134 -6.84 18.42 -16.85
N LEU A 135 -7.39 18.44 -15.64
CA LEU A 135 -7.74 17.23 -14.90
C LEU A 135 -8.85 16.44 -15.59
N ASP A 136 -9.89 17.13 -16.06
CA ASP A 136 -10.96 16.50 -16.84
C ASP A 136 -10.42 15.93 -18.16
N ASN A 137 -9.52 16.64 -18.84
CA ASN A 137 -8.83 16.11 -20.02
C ASN A 137 -8.00 14.85 -19.71
N LEU A 138 -7.30 14.81 -18.56
CA LEU A 138 -6.55 13.64 -18.12
C LEU A 138 -7.49 12.44 -17.89
N ALA A 139 -8.59 12.65 -17.16
CA ALA A 139 -9.59 11.62 -16.93
C ALA A 139 -10.18 11.10 -18.25
N LYS A 140 -10.49 12.00 -19.19
CA LYS A 140 -10.97 11.64 -20.54
C LYS A 140 -9.92 10.87 -21.35
N LEU A 141 -8.65 11.22 -21.21
CA LEU A 141 -7.54 10.57 -21.92
C LEU A 141 -7.37 9.13 -21.43
N VAL A 142 -7.38 8.93 -20.11
CA VAL A 142 -7.32 7.60 -19.49
C VAL A 142 -8.53 6.78 -19.88
N LYS A 143 -9.75 7.34 -19.77
CA LYS A 143 -10.99 6.66 -20.15
C LYS A 143 -11.02 6.25 -21.63
N ALA A 144 -10.50 7.09 -22.54
CA ALA A 144 -10.44 6.77 -23.96
C ALA A 144 -9.49 5.60 -24.31
N LYS A 145 -8.61 5.21 -23.38
CA LYS A 145 -7.57 4.18 -23.57
C LYS A 145 -7.57 3.16 -22.43
N GLU A 146 -8.64 3.10 -21.65
CA GLU A 146 -8.74 2.36 -20.41
C GLU A 146 -8.52 0.86 -20.63
N THR A 147 -9.13 0.27 -21.66
CA THR A 147 -8.93 -1.14 -22.02
C THR A 147 -7.48 -1.48 -22.31
N LEU A 148 -6.81 -0.68 -23.15
CA LEU A 148 -5.39 -0.87 -23.46
C LEU A 148 -4.51 -0.70 -22.22
N LEU A 149 -4.80 0.28 -21.36
CA LEU A 149 -4.03 0.54 -20.15
C LEU A 149 -4.25 -0.57 -19.10
N ARG A 150 -5.48 -1.05 -18.91
CA ARG A 150 -5.80 -2.19 -18.04
C ARG A 150 -5.02 -3.43 -18.46
N THR A 151 -5.07 -3.79 -19.74
CA THR A 151 -4.33 -4.96 -20.25
C THR A 151 -2.80 -4.76 -20.15
N ALA A 152 -2.29 -3.58 -20.49
CA ALA A 152 -0.85 -3.30 -20.44
C ALA A 152 -0.29 -3.35 -19.00
N LEU A 153 -1.00 -2.77 -18.04
CA LEU A 153 -0.58 -2.67 -16.64
C LEU A 153 -1.01 -3.88 -15.81
N ARG A 154 -1.87 -4.76 -16.35
CA ARG A 154 -2.54 -5.84 -15.62
C ARG A 154 -3.34 -5.33 -14.40
N ALA A 155 -3.87 -4.12 -14.53
CA ALA A 155 -4.70 -3.49 -13.50
C ALA A 155 -6.19 -3.78 -13.77
N GLY A 156 -6.95 -4.09 -12.72
CA GLY A 156 -8.41 -4.22 -12.81
C GLY A 156 -9.07 -2.87 -13.12
N ASP A 157 -8.71 -1.84 -12.36
CA ASP A 157 -9.22 -0.48 -12.51
C ASP A 157 -8.10 0.57 -12.47
N LEU A 158 -8.39 1.74 -13.02
CA LEU A 158 -7.46 2.86 -13.13
C LEU A 158 -7.99 4.11 -12.41
N PRO A 159 -8.22 4.06 -11.09
CA PRO A 159 -8.68 5.23 -10.35
C PRO A 159 -7.59 6.31 -10.34
N ILE A 160 -7.98 7.56 -10.60
CA ILE A 160 -7.11 8.72 -10.41
C ILE A 160 -7.56 9.37 -9.10
N GLN A 161 -6.73 9.29 -8.07
CA GLN A 161 -7.03 9.89 -6.76
C GLN A 161 -6.47 11.32 -6.74
N GLN A 162 -7.35 12.30 -6.52
CA GLN A 162 -6.95 13.69 -6.35
C GLN A 162 -6.90 14.03 -4.86
N THR A 163 -5.72 14.45 -4.40
CA THR A 163 -5.49 15.00 -3.06
C THR A 163 -5.41 16.53 -3.15
N THR A 164 -5.26 17.22 -2.01
CA THR A 164 -5.09 18.67 -1.94
C THR A 164 -3.85 19.16 -2.72
N GLU A 165 -2.76 18.38 -2.74
CA GLU A 165 -1.48 18.81 -3.32
C GLU A 165 -0.98 17.91 -4.46
N THR A 166 -1.44 16.66 -4.55
CA THR A 166 -0.93 15.66 -5.50
C THR A 166 -2.05 14.86 -6.18
N LEU A 167 -1.74 14.31 -7.35
CA LEU A 167 -2.50 13.27 -8.03
C LEU A 167 -1.82 11.93 -7.83
N ARG A 168 -2.57 10.94 -7.32
CA ARG A 168 -2.08 9.61 -7.01
C ARG A 168 -2.66 8.57 -7.98
N PHE A 169 -1.76 7.72 -8.49
CA PHE A 169 -2.03 6.69 -9.50
C PHE A 169 -1.67 5.30 -8.94
N PRO A 170 -2.59 4.64 -8.19
CA PRO A 170 -2.37 3.30 -7.67
C PRO A 170 -2.76 2.25 -8.74
N TRP A 171 -1.95 2.15 -9.80
CA TRP A 171 -2.25 1.28 -10.95
C TRP A 171 -1.27 0.12 -11.14
N PHE A 172 -0.20 0.08 -10.34
CA PHE A 172 0.99 -0.69 -10.70
C PHE A 172 1.27 -1.80 -9.68
N THR A 173 1.43 -3.01 -10.20
CA THR A 173 1.89 -4.18 -9.46
C THR A 173 3.34 -4.49 -9.81
N LEU A 174 4.16 -4.80 -8.81
CA LEU A 174 5.58 -5.10 -9.00
C LEU A 174 5.82 -6.60 -8.84
N GLU A 175 5.52 -7.36 -9.89
CA GLU A 175 5.82 -8.80 -9.93
C GLU A 175 7.25 -9.10 -10.41
N GLY A 176 7.98 -9.98 -9.74
CA GLY A 176 9.26 -10.53 -10.22
C GLY A 176 10.51 -10.06 -9.45
N ASN A 177 11.68 -10.12 -10.11
CA ASN A 177 12.98 -9.84 -9.48
C ASN A 177 13.25 -8.33 -9.29
N ALA A 178 14.19 -8.00 -8.40
CA ALA A 178 14.50 -6.61 -8.03
C ALA A 178 15.01 -5.74 -9.21
N GLN A 179 15.72 -6.32 -10.17
CA GLN A 179 16.27 -5.58 -11.31
C GLN A 179 15.16 -5.19 -12.31
N ASP A 180 14.28 -6.13 -12.63
CA ASP A 180 13.12 -5.89 -13.49
C ASP A 180 12.15 -4.89 -12.83
N ASN A 181 12.03 -4.93 -11.50
CA ASN A 181 11.22 -3.97 -10.76
C ASN A 181 11.77 -2.54 -10.90
N SER A 182 13.08 -2.33 -10.89
CA SER A 182 13.69 -1.01 -11.12
C SER A 182 13.34 -0.44 -12.49
N ASP A 183 13.45 -1.25 -13.53
CA ASP A 183 13.12 -0.82 -14.90
C ASP A 183 11.62 -0.63 -15.11
N LYS A 184 10.77 -1.44 -14.46
CA LYS A 184 9.32 -1.27 -14.43
C LYS A 184 8.90 0.03 -13.76
N VAL A 185 9.44 0.32 -12.56
CA VAL A 185 9.16 1.58 -11.85
C VAL A 185 9.51 2.77 -12.73
N LYS A 186 10.70 2.77 -13.35
CA LYS A 186 11.09 3.84 -14.29
C LYS A 186 10.12 3.97 -15.47
N ALA A 187 9.72 2.84 -16.07
CA ALA A 187 8.77 2.85 -17.19
C ALA A 187 7.40 3.39 -16.80
N TYR A 188 6.90 3.03 -15.62
CA TYR A 188 5.62 3.48 -15.07
C TYR A 188 5.66 4.96 -14.70
N THR A 189 6.72 5.44 -14.06
CA THR A 189 6.92 6.86 -13.76
C THR A 189 6.92 7.69 -15.03
N LEU A 190 7.67 7.26 -16.06
CA LEU A 190 7.68 7.94 -17.35
C LEU A 190 6.30 7.92 -18.03
N LEU A 191 5.54 6.84 -17.89
CA LEU A 191 4.19 6.77 -18.45
C LEU A 191 3.27 7.80 -17.81
N VAL A 192 3.24 7.87 -16.49
CA VAL A 192 2.42 8.84 -15.75
C VAL A 192 2.85 10.27 -16.08
N GLU A 193 4.16 10.55 -16.08
CA GLU A 193 4.70 11.86 -16.44
C GLU A 193 4.26 12.29 -17.85
N LYS A 194 4.40 11.42 -18.86
CA LYS A 194 3.98 11.72 -20.23
C LYS A 194 2.47 11.82 -20.38
N LEU A 195 1.67 11.05 -19.63
CA LEU A 195 0.21 11.17 -19.60
C LEU A 195 -0.20 12.54 -19.06
N CYS A 196 0.39 12.96 -17.94
CA CYS A 196 0.20 14.27 -17.34
C CYS A 196 0.60 15.39 -18.31
N ALA A 197 1.79 15.29 -18.92
CA ALA A 197 2.26 16.25 -19.91
C ALA A 197 1.33 16.34 -21.13
N ALA A 198 0.85 15.20 -21.64
CA ALA A 198 -0.09 15.16 -22.75
C ALA A 198 -1.44 15.79 -22.39
N ALA A 199 -1.96 15.54 -21.20
CA ALA A 199 -3.19 16.16 -20.72
C ALA A 199 -3.06 17.68 -20.60
N MET A 200 -1.90 18.18 -20.15
CA MET A 200 -1.60 19.61 -20.08
C MET A 200 -1.50 20.26 -21.47
N GLN A 201 -0.84 19.62 -22.42
CA GLN A 201 -0.63 20.17 -23.77
C GLN A 201 -1.88 20.11 -24.66
N GLN A 202 -2.73 19.09 -24.50
CA GLN A 202 -3.91 18.91 -25.34
C GLN A 202 -5.00 19.95 -25.03
N LYS A 203 -5.52 20.59 -26.09
CA LYS A 203 -6.57 21.63 -26.00
C LYS A 203 -7.97 21.03 -25.84
N ARG A 204 -8.23 19.86 -26.43
CA ARG A 204 -9.49 19.09 -26.30
C ARG A 204 -9.19 17.60 -26.36
N VAL A 205 -9.75 16.84 -25.42
CA VAL A 205 -9.67 15.37 -25.39
C VAL A 205 -11.08 14.78 -25.48
N THR A 206 -11.23 13.72 -26.29
CA THR A 206 -12.51 13.00 -26.43
C THR A 206 -12.40 11.66 -25.71
N ALA A 207 -13.30 11.38 -24.77
CA ALA A 207 -13.34 10.13 -24.01
C ALA A 207 -13.80 8.89 -24.82
N LYS A 208 -13.97 9.01 -26.14
CA LYS A 208 -14.51 7.93 -26.96
C LYS A 208 -13.47 6.85 -27.15
N GLU A 209 -13.71 5.72 -26.51
CA GLU A 209 -12.98 4.49 -26.76
C GLU A 209 -13.23 4.02 -28.20
N LYS A 210 -12.16 3.56 -28.86
CA LYS A 210 -12.26 2.94 -30.19
C LYS A 210 -11.85 1.48 -30.02
N PRO A 211 -12.71 0.51 -30.37
CA PRO A 211 -12.30 -0.89 -30.35
C PRO A 211 -11.13 -1.06 -31.31
N VAL A 212 -10.11 -1.77 -30.84
CA VAL A 212 -8.88 -1.99 -31.60
C VAL A 212 -8.71 -3.49 -31.81
N GLU A 213 -8.50 -3.87 -33.06
CA GLU A 213 -8.26 -5.27 -33.45
C GLU A 213 -6.85 -5.77 -33.02
N ASN A 214 -5.84 -4.90 -33.06
CA ASN A 214 -4.50 -5.18 -32.56
C ASN A 214 -4.09 -4.18 -31.47
N GLU A 215 -4.23 -4.60 -30.22
CA GLU A 215 -3.93 -3.81 -29.03
C GLU A 215 -2.47 -3.37 -28.97
N LYS A 216 -1.54 -4.28 -29.24
CA LYS A 216 -0.09 -3.99 -29.19
C LYS A 216 0.33 -2.93 -30.21
N PHE A 217 -0.23 -2.97 -31.42
CA PHE A 217 0.04 -1.93 -32.43
C PHE A 217 -0.54 -0.57 -32.01
N ALA A 218 -1.80 -0.54 -31.58
CA ALA A 218 -2.43 0.72 -31.18
C ALA A 218 -1.78 1.35 -29.95
N PHE A 219 -1.39 0.54 -28.97
CA PHE A 219 -0.70 1.04 -27.80
C PHE A 219 0.69 1.57 -28.14
N ARG A 220 1.42 0.92 -29.05
CA ARG A 220 2.69 1.47 -29.57
C ARG A 220 2.48 2.86 -30.21
N VAL A 221 1.47 3.02 -31.06
CA VAL A 221 1.17 4.32 -31.69
C VAL A 221 0.77 5.36 -30.64
N PHE A 222 0.05 4.95 -29.60
CA PHE A 222 -0.30 5.80 -28.47
C PHE A 222 0.94 6.26 -27.70
N LEU A 223 1.88 5.36 -27.39
CA LEU A 223 3.16 5.71 -26.74
C LEU A 223 3.97 6.71 -27.58
N ILE A 224 3.98 6.56 -28.91
CA ILE A 224 4.64 7.53 -29.81
C ILE A 224 3.99 8.92 -29.69
N ARG A 225 2.65 8.99 -29.64
CA ARG A 225 1.92 10.25 -29.46
C ARG A 225 2.16 10.89 -28.09
N LEU A 226 2.41 10.09 -27.06
CA LEU A 226 2.80 10.56 -25.73
C LEU A 226 4.27 11.01 -25.66
N GLY A 227 5.07 10.75 -26.70
CA GLY A 227 6.48 11.18 -26.77
C GLY A 227 7.51 10.11 -26.39
N PHE A 228 7.16 8.82 -26.37
CA PHE A 228 8.11 7.71 -26.22
C PHE A 228 8.91 7.47 -27.51
N VAL A 229 9.72 8.45 -27.91
CA VAL A 229 10.51 8.45 -29.15
C VAL A 229 11.99 8.50 -28.80
N GLY A 230 12.76 7.53 -29.28
CA GLY A 230 14.19 7.42 -29.00
C GLY A 230 14.57 6.09 -28.35
N ASP A 231 15.88 5.89 -28.22
CA ASP A 231 16.44 4.66 -27.65
C ASP A 231 16.38 4.63 -26.12
N GLU A 232 16.34 5.79 -25.46
CA GLU A 232 16.13 5.92 -24.01
C GLU A 232 14.81 5.28 -23.55
N TYR A 233 13.78 5.31 -24.40
CA TYR A 233 12.48 4.69 -24.13
C TYR A 233 12.37 3.25 -24.60
N ARG A 234 13.45 2.63 -25.11
CA ARG A 234 13.39 1.26 -25.67
C ARG A 234 12.95 0.24 -24.63
N VAL A 235 13.51 0.32 -23.42
CA VAL A 235 13.18 -0.58 -22.30
C VAL A 235 11.74 -0.33 -21.83
N ALA A 236 11.36 0.93 -21.62
CA ALA A 236 10.00 1.29 -21.20
C ALA A 236 8.94 0.82 -22.19
N ARG A 237 9.16 1.02 -23.50
CA ARG A 237 8.26 0.51 -24.55
C ARG A 237 8.15 -1.01 -24.53
N LYS A 238 9.26 -1.72 -24.31
CA LYS A 238 9.24 -3.18 -24.22
C LYS A 238 8.35 -3.63 -23.06
N ILE A 239 8.56 -3.08 -21.86
CA ILE A 239 7.79 -3.40 -20.65
C ILE A 239 6.29 -3.14 -20.87
N LEU A 240 5.94 -1.94 -21.30
CA LEU A 240 4.55 -1.50 -21.51
C LEU A 240 3.81 -2.28 -22.63
N LEU A 241 4.53 -2.87 -23.58
CA LEU A 241 3.96 -3.65 -24.68
C LEU A 241 4.00 -5.17 -24.44
N THR A 242 4.58 -5.64 -23.34
CA THR A 242 4.81 -7.08 -23.13
C THR A 242 3.50 -7.83 -22.89
N ASN A 243 2.56 -7.20 -22.16
CA ASN A 243 1.31 -7.82 -21.74
C ASN A 243 0.19 -7.72 -22.80
N LEU A 244 0.41 -6.99 -23.89
CA LEU A 244 -0.62 -6.75 -24.91
C LEU A 244 -0.60 -7.82 -26.02
N PRO A 245 -1.77 -8.38 -26.38
CA PRO A 245 -1.88 -9.33 -27.48
C PRO A 245 -1.65 -8.66 -28.84
N GLY A 246 -1.16 -9.45 -29.79
CA GLY A 246 -0.96 -9.04 -31.19
C GLY A 246 0.47 -8.66 -31.54
N ASN A 247 0.64 -8.04 -32.71
CA ASN A 247 1.94 -7.69 -33.29
C ASN A 247 2.16 -6.15 -33.21
N SER A 248 3.35 -5.69 -32.86
CA SER A 248 3.64 -4.26 -32.79
C SER A 248 3.88 -3.58 -34.15
N ALA A 249 4.07 -4.36 -35.22
CA ALA A 249 4.43 -3.87 -36.55
C ALA A 249 3.23 -3.62 -37.48
N TYR A 250 2.18 -4.45 -37.38
CA TYR A 250 1.06 -4.44 -38.33
C TYR A 250 -0.28 -4.19 -37.65
N LYS A 251 -1.06 -3.23 -38.18
CA LYS A 251 -2.36 -2.83 -37.61
C LYS A 251 -3.40 -3.95 -37.59
N ASN A 252 -3.36 -4.87 -38.56
CA ASN A 252 -4.34 -5.94 -38.74
C ASN A 252 -3.71 -7.35 -38.58
N GLY A 253 -2.62 -7.47 -37.80
CA GLY A 253 -1.86 -8.72 -37.67
C GLY A 253 -0.83 -8.92 -38.79
N SER A 254 0.07 -9.89 -38.61
CA SER A 254 1.08 -10.22 -39.63
C SER A 254 0.36 -10.62 -40.93
N PRO A 255 0.79 -10.16 -42.11
CA PRO A 255 0.22 -10.64 -43.36
C PRO A 255 0.36 -12.17 -43.38
N SER A 256 -0.75 -12.87 -43.60
CA SER A 256 -0.73 -14.32 -43.83
C SER A 256 0.29 -14.57 -44.94
N LYS A 257 1.38 -15.27 -44.65
CA LYS A 257 2.14 -15.91 -45.72
C LYS A 257 1.18 -16.92 -46.32
N GLU A 258 0.60 -16.59 -47.47
CA GLU A 258 0.13 -17.61 -48.39
C GLU A 258 1.34 -18.53 -48.60
N VAL A 259 1.27 -19.70 -47.98
CA VAL A 259 2.13 -20.81 -48.35
C VAL A 259 1.69 -21.16 -49.76
N ASP A 260 2.48 -20.73 -50.74
CA ASP A 260 2.44 -21.26 -52.10
C ASP A 260 2.63 -22.78 -51.99
N VAL A 261 1.51 -23.51 -52.00
CA VAL A 261 1.50 -24.95 -52.26
C VAL A 261 1.61 -25.07 -53.77
N ASN A 262 2.82 -24.89 -54.31
CA ASN A 262 3.13 -25.32 -55.66
C ASN A 262 3.60 -26.78 -55.60
N GLU A 263 2.65 -27.64 -55.92
CA GLU A 263 2.70 -28.81 -56.83
C GLU A 263 4.05 -29.54 -57.02
#